data_AF-A0A2X1KDB5-F1
#
_entry.id   AF-A0A2X1KDB5-F1
#
_cell.length_a   1.000
_cell.length_b   1.000
_cell.length_c   1.000
_cell.angle_alpha   90.00
_cell.angle_beta   90.00
_cell.angle_gamma   90.00
#
_symmetry.space_group_name_H-M   'P 1'
#
loop_
_entity.id
_entity.type
_entity.pdbx_description
1 polymer ?
#
loop_
_entity_poly.entity_id
_entity_poly.type
_entity_poly.pdbx_seq_one_letter_code
_entity_poly.pdbx_strand_id
1 'polypeptide(L)' 'MAAGFEKECLNLVNKLGNDKIKLVLELTERNPIPVTPEARAIFDSLHQHNITFALDDFGTGLCDLSLLAGVPGRFY' A
#
# COMPACT_ATOMS: atom_id res chain seq x y z
N MET A 1 3.61 -9.50 5.83
CA MET A 1 2.43 -9.47 4.93
C MET A 1 2.00 -10.90 4.63
N ALA A 2 0.71 -11.12 4.33
CA ALA A 2 0.21 -12.44 3.94
C ALA A 2 0.89 -12.92 2.66
N ALA A 3 1.23 -14.21 2.59
CA ALA A 3 1.83 -14.80 1.40
C ALA A 3 0.88 -14.65 0.22
N GLY A 4 1.35 -14.03 -0.87
CA GLY A 4 0.57 -13.86 -2.11
C GLY A 4 -0.21 -12.54 -2.24
N PHE A 5 -0.22 -11.67 -1.23
CA PHE A 5 -0.96 -10.40 -1.27
C PHE A 5 -0.64 -9.55 -2.52
N GLU A 6 0.65 -9.38 -2.82
CA GLU A 6 1.11 -8.66 -4.02
C GLU A 6 0.53 -9.25 -5.31
N LYS A 7 0.63 -10.58 -5.46
CA LYS A 7 0.15 -11.32 -6.64
C LYS A 7 -1.37 -11.15 -6.82
N GLU A 8 -2.12 -11.13 -5.74
CA GLU A 8 -3.58 -10.94 -5.79
C GLU A 8 -3.95 -9.54 -6.25
N CYS A 9 -3.25 -8.51 -5.77
CA CYS A 9 -3.45 -7.13 -6.21
C CYS A 9 -3.17 -6.96 -7.71
N LEU A 10 -2.03 -7.49 -8.18
CA LEU A 10 -1.67 -7.46 -9.59
C LEU A 10 -2.70 -8.19 -10.46
N ASN A 11 -3.16 -9.37 -10.02
CA ASN A 11 -4.19 -10.12 -10.72
C ASN A 11 -5.52 -9.36 -10.78
N LEU A 12 -5.89 -8.62 -9.73
CA LEU A 12 -7.12 -7.83 -9.69
C LEU A 12 -7.08 -6.72 -10.74
N VAL A 13 -6.00 -5.93 -10.77
CA VAL A 13 -5.83 -4.82 -11.72
C VAL A 13 -5.82 -5.35 -13.17
N ASN A 14 -5.08 -6.44 -13.41
CA ASN A 14 -5.05 -7.10 -14.73
C ASN A 14 -6.44 -7.57 -15.19
N LYS A 15 -7.26 -8.12 -14.28
CA LYS A 15 -8.63 -8.58 -14.62
C LYS A 15 -9.61 -7.44 -14.90
N LEU A 16 -9.45 -6.31 -14.22
CA LEU A 16 -10.34 -5.15 -14.37
C LEU A 16 -9.90 -4.20 -15.51
N GLY A 17 -8.67 -4.39 -15.99
CA GLY A 17 -8.05 -3.60 -17.06
C GLY A 17 -7.24 -2.44 -16.48
N ASN A 18 -5.91 -2.53 -16.60
CA ASN A 18 -4.95 -1.64 -15.94
C ASN A 18 -5.19 -0.14 -16.13
N ASP A 19 -5.78 0.26 -17.26
CA ASP A 19 -6.02 1.68 -17.58
C ASP A 19 -7.45 2.14 -17.27
N LYS A 20 -8.33 1.22 -16.85
CA LYS A 20 -9.75 1.52 -16.58
C LYS A 20 -10.04 1.81 -15.12
N ILE A 21 -9.16 1.36 -14.23
CA ILE A 21 -9.34 1.50 -12.78
C ILE A 21 -8.04 1.97 -12.13
N LYS A 22 -8.18 2.67 -11.00
CA LYS A 22 -7.06 2.98 -10.11
C LYS A 22 -7.29 2.25 -8.80
N LEU A 23 -6.43 1.28 -8.48
CA LEU A 23 -6.46 0.60 -7.20
C LEU A 23 -5.71 1.44 -6.15
N VAL A 24 -6.41 1.79 -5.07
CA VAL A 24 -5.85 2.49 -3.91
C VAL A 24 -6.03 1.57 -2.70
N LEU A 25 -4.93 1.26 -2.01
CA LEU A 25 -4.91 0.43 -0.81
C LEU A 25 -4.85 1.33 0.42
N GLU A 26 -5.80 1.18 1.33
CA GLU A 26 -5.83 1.95 2.57
C GLU A 26 -5.06 1.23 3.68
N LEU A 27 -4.12 1.95 4.28
CA LEU A 27 -3.36 1.52 5.45
C LEU A 27 -3.90 2.26 6.66
N THR A 28 -4.34 1.53 7.70
CA THR A 28 -4.84 2.15 8.93
C THR A 28 -3.75 2.25 9.97
N GLU A 29 -3.68 3.36 10.70
CA GLU A 29 -2.68 3.60 11.75
C GLU A 29 -2.79 2.61 12.92
N ARG A 30 -4.01 2.10 13.19
CA ARG A 30 -4.27 1.17 14.31
C ARG A 30 -3.59 -0.19 14.15
N ASN A 31 -3.31 -0.60 12.92
CA ASN A 31 -2.59 -1.83 12.60
C ASN A 31 -1.34 -1.50 11.79
N PRO A 32 -0.30 -0.91 12.42
CA PRO A 32 0.90 -0.49 11.71
C PRO A 32 1.56 -1.70 11.06
N ILE A 33 1.80 -1.60 9.75
CA ILE A 33 2.59 -2.59 9.03
C ILE A 33 4.06 -2.33 9.38
N PRO A 34 4.78 -3.32 9.95
CA PRO A 34 6.21 -3.17 10.17
C PRO A 34 6.89 -2.85 8.85
N VAL A 35 7.63 -1.73 8.79
CA VAL A 35 8.39 -1.32 7.60
C VAL A 35 9.64 -2.19 7.50
N THR A 36 9.45 -3.47 7.17
CA THR A 36 10.55 -4.40 6.89
C THR A 36 11.00 -4.26 5.44
N PRO A 37 12.22 -4.70 5.08
CA PRO A 37 12.68 -4.72 3.69
C PRO A 37 11.74 -5.47 2.75
N GLU A 38 11.14 -6.56 3.22
CA GLU A 38 10.17 -7.35 2.45
C GLU A 38 8.88 -6.55 2.22
N ALA A 39 8.40 -5.84 3.24
CA ALA A 39 7.23 -5.00 3.11
C ALA A 39 7.47 -3.85 2.12
N ARG A 40 8.66 -3.23 2.21
CA ARG A 40 9.08 -2.18 1.28
C ARG A 40 9.15 -2.68 -0.16
N ALA A 41 9.73 -3.85 -0.40
CA ALA A 41 9.81 -4.43 -1.74
C ALA A 41 8.42 -4.66 -2.36
N ILE A 42 7.45 -5.11 -1.55
CA ILE A 42 6.06 -5.26 -1.99
C ILE A 42 5.43 -3.89 -2.32
N PHE A 43 5.62 -2.88 -1.47
CA PHE A 43 5.10 -1.53 -1.75
C PHE A 43 5.71 -0.92 -3.01
N ASP A 44 7.02 -1.05 -3.20
CA ASP A 44 7.71 -0.57 -4.40
C ASP A 44 7.17 -1.28 -5.66
N SER A 45 6.98 -2.60 -5.61
CA SER A 45 6.41 -3.38 -6.73
C SER A 45 4.97 -2.95 -7.06
N LEU A 46 4.11 -2.78 -6.06
CA LEU A 46 2.73 -2.32 -6.25
C LEU A 46 2.71 -0.90 -6.85
N HIS A 47 3.57 -0.01 -6.37
CA HIS A 47 3.70 1.35 -6.88
C HIS A 47 4.12 1.39 -8.36
N GLN A 48 5.04 0.52 -8.78
CA GLN A 48 5.44 0.39 -10.19
C GLN A 48 4.29 -0.04 -11.11
N HIS A 49 3.26 -0.66 -10.56
CA HIS A 49 2.05 -1.09 -11.29
C HIS A 49 0.87 -0.10 -11.13
N ASN A 50 1.15 1.17 -10.79
CA ASN A 50 0.15 2.22 -10.55
C ASN A 50 -0.85 1.91 -9.42
N ILE A 51 -0.53 0.98 -8.53
CA ILE A 51 -1.29 0.71 -7.31
C ILE A 51 -0.73 1.63 -6.22
N THR A 52 -1.60 2.49 -5.68
CA THR A 52 -1.18 3.53 -4.71
C THR A 52 -1.73 3.24 -3.32
N PHE A 53 -1.20 3.94 -2.32
CA PHE A 53 -1.60 3.77 -0.93
C PHE A 53 -2.21 5.07 -0.39
N ALA A 54 -3.27 4.93 0.40
CA ALA A 54 -3.83 5.98 1.23
C ALA A 54 -3.60 5.63 2.70
N LEU A 55 -3.40 6.65 3.53
CA LEU A 55 -3.26 6.48 4.96
C LEU A 55 -4.60 6.85 5.60
N ASP A 56 -5.32 5.86 6.08
CA ASP A 56 -6.65 6.03 6.67
C ASP A 56 -6.55 6.21 8.20
N ASP A 57 -7.48 6.98 8.76
CA ASP A 57 -7.59 7.23 10.21
C ASP A 57 -6.31 7.80 10.88
N PHE A 58 -5.47 8.52 10.12
CA PHE A 58 -4.23 9.11 10.63
C PHE A 58 -4.50 10.10 11.77
N GLY A 59 -3.72 10.00 12.85
CA GLY A 59 -3.86 10.82 14.06
C GLY A 59 -4.88 10.30 15.08
N THR A 60 -5.45 9.10 14.88
CA THR A 60 -6.40 8.49 15.84
C THR A 60 -5.76 7.47 16.79
N GLY A 61 -4.42 7.28 16.76
CA GLY A 61 -3.73 6.31 17.59
C GLY A 61 -2.32 6.69 18.04
N LEU A 62 -1.31 6.38 17.20
CA LEU A 62 0.13 6.45 17.46
C LEU A 62 0.84 7.67 16.83
N CYS A 63 0.24 8.38 15.86
CA CYS A 63 0.89 9.44 15.07
C CYS A 63 2.26 9.03 14.50
N ASP A 64 2.40 7.79 14.02
CA ASP A 64 3.69 7.25 13.60
C ASP A 64 4.10 7.75 12.20
N LEU A 65 4.91 8.82 12.17
CA LEU A 65 5.49 9.36 10.94
C LEU A 65 6.38 8.36 10.18
N SER A 66 6.79 7.25 10.80
CA SER A 66 7.60 6.22 10.12
C SER A 66 6.84 5.58 8.95
N LEU A 67 5.50 5.58 8.99
CA LEU A 67 4.64 5.15 7.88
C LEU A 67 4.81 6.05 6.64
N LEU A 68 4.97 7.36 6.83
CA LEU A 68 5.17 8.31 5.74
C LEU A 68 6.55 8.16 5.08
N ALA A 69 7.56 7.74 5.85
CA ALA A 69 8.92 7.51 5.34
C ALA A 69 9.07 6.15 4.64
N GLY A 70 8.26 5.16 5.04
CA GLY A 70 8.36 3.78 4.56
C GLY A 70 7.61 3.47 3.26
N VAL A 71 6.57 4.24 2.92
CA VAL A 71 5.67 3.95 1.80
C VAL A 71 5.90 4.92 0.64
N PRO A 72 6.23 4.44 -0.57
CA PRO A 72 6.35 5.29 -1.75
C PRO A 72 4.97 5.79 -2.21
N GLY A 73 4.82 7.11 -2.36
CA GLY A 73 3.69 7.71 -3.07
C GLY A 73 3.19 9.03 -2.50
N ARG A 74 2.20 9.60 -3.20
CA ARG A 74 1.38 10.70 -2.68
C ARG A 74 0.31 10.11 -1.78
N PHE A 75 0.42 10.37 -0.49
CA PHE A 75 -0.67 10.20 0.47
C PHE A 75 -1.75 11.23 0.12
N TYR A 76 -2.97 10.77 -0.14
CA TYR A 76 -4.15 11.61 -0.30
C TYR A 76 -4.89 11.67 1.03
#